data_AF-A0A972MB86-F1
#
_entry.id   AF-A0A972MB86-F1
#
_cell.length_a   1.000
_cell.length_b   1.000
_cell.length_c   1.000
_cell.angle_alpha   90.00
_cell.angle_beta   90.00
_cell.angle_gamma   90.00
#
_symmetry.space_group_name_H-M   'P 1'
#
loop_
_entity.id
_entity.type
_entity.pdbx_description
1 polymer ?
#
loop_
_entity_poly.entity_id
_entity_poly.type
_entity_poly.pdbx_seq_one_letter_code
_entity_poly.pdbx_strand_id
1 'polypeptide(L)'
;MKNTVIKILSFFTSIIPIKYLIKITGINVIYPFYHIISDNPPKHIKHLYKIKSTNQFRKDLDFLSKYFQNTTEINTNLKTNKAQFNISFDDGLQECY
;
A
#
# COMPACT_ATOMS: atom_id res chain seq x y z
N MET A 1 9.90 -23.63 -13.61
CA MET A 1 11.02 -23.26 -12.70
C MET A 1 10.83 -21.91 -12.00
N LYS A 2 10.58 -20.79 -12.70
CA LYS A 2 10.35 -19.47 -12.08
C LYS A 2 9.27 -19.48 -10.97
N ASN A 3 8.13 -20.11 -11.20
CA ASN A 3 7.03 -20.11 -10.23
C ASN A 3 7.35 -20.91 -8.94
N THR A 4 8.20 -21.92 -9.03
CA THR A 4 8.63 -22.72 -7.86
C THR A 4 9.60 -21.92 -6.99
N VAL A 5 10.56 -21.24 -7.63
CA VAL A 5 11.52 -20.36 -6.94
C VAL A 5 10.80 -19.21 -6.23
N ILE A 6 9.84 -18.55 -6.90
CA ILE A 6 9.04 -17.46 -6.31
C ILE A 6 8.24 -17.95 -5.10
N LYS A 7 7.64 -19.15 -5.18
CA LYS A 7 6.89 -19.74 -4.05
C LYS A 7 7.79 -20.01 -2.85
N ILE A 8 8.95 -20.63 -3.08
CA ILE A 8 9.93 -20.89 -2.02
C ILE A 8 10.39 -19.58 -1.38
N LEU A 9 10.74 -18.58 -2.20
CA LEU A 9 11.15 -17.27 -1.71
C LEU A 9 10.04 -16.58 -0.91
N SER A 10 8.79 -16.65 -1.38
CA SER A 10 7.63 -16.06 -0.69
C SER A 10 7.35 -16.69 0.67
N PHE A 11 7.62 -17.98 0.82
CA PHE A 11 7.49 -18.67 2.10
C PHE A 11 8.49 -18.12 3.11
N PHE A 12 9.75 -17.97 2.72
CA PHE A 12 10.80 -17.45 3.61
C PHE A 12 10.63 -15.96 3.91
N THR A 13 10.20 -15.14 2.96
CA THR A 13 9.99 -13.70 3.21
C THR A 13 8.80 -13.42 4.12
N SER A 14 7.81 -14.32 4.19
CA SER A 14 6.65 -14.17 5.08
C SER A 14 7.02 -14.16 6.58
N ILE A 15 8.18 -14.72 6.94
CA ILE A 15 8.67 -14.81 8.32
C ILE A 15 9.53 -13.58 8.68
N ILE A 16 10.05 -12.85 7.68
CA ILE A 16 10.94 -11.71 7.90
C ILE A 16 10.09 -10.47 8.23
N PRO A 17 10.30 -9.81 9.39
CA PRO A 17 9.56 -8.60 9.71
C PRO A 17 9.79 -7.50 8.66
N ILE A 18 8.71 -6.82 8.25
CA ILE A 18 8.71 -5.79 7.20
C ILE A 18 9.82 -4.74 7.36
N LYS A 19 10.14 -4.32 8.59
CA LYS A 19 11.24 -3.38 8.88
C LYS A 19 12.60 -3.81 8.29
N TYR A 20 12.88 -5.11 8.27
CA TYR A 20 14.12 -5.63 7.69
C TYR A 20 14.05 -5.68 6.18
N LEU A 21 12.90 -6.04 5.62
CA LEU A 21 12.69 -6.03 4.17
C LEU A 21 12.89 -4.62 3.61
N ILE A 22 12.30 -3.60 4.22
CA ILE A 22 12.49 -2.18 3.86
C ILE A 22 13.99 -1.81 3.87
N LYS A 23 14.73 -2.24 4.90
CA LYS A 23 16.16 -1.96 5.01
C LYS A 23 16.99 -2.68 3.93
N ILE A 24 16.67 -3.93 3.63
CA ILE A 24 17.39 -4.76 2.64
C ILE A 24 17.15 -4.24 1.22
N THR A 25 15.91 -3.86 0.90
CA THR A 25 15.56 -3.36 -0.43
C THR A 25 15.97 -1.92 -0.66
N GLY A 26 16.22 -1.15 0.39
CA GLY A 26 16.52 0.28 0.30
C GLY A 26 15.32 1.13 -0.13
N ILE A 27 14.11 0.57 -0.12
CA ILE A 27 12.89 1.30 -0.47
C ILE A 27 12.65 2.36 0.60
N ASN A 28 12.83 3.62 0.24
CA ASN A 28 12.62 4.78 1.11
C ASN A 28 11.26 5.44 0.93
N VAL A 29 10.51 5.10 -0.12
CA VAL A 29 9.18 5.64 -0.38
C VAL A 29 8.30 4.65 -1.13
N ILE A 30 7.00 4.64 -0.82
CA ILE A 30 5.96 3.91 -1.55
C ILE A 30 4.76 4.80 -1.85
N TYR A 31 4.00 4.45 -2.89
CA TYR A 31 2.84 5.21 -3.36
C TYR A 31 1.61 4.29 -3.48
N PRO A 32 0.92 3.96 -2.38
CA PRO A 32 -0.32 3.19 -2.45
C PRO A 32 -1.43 4.00 -3.12
N PHE A 33 -1.94 3.49 -4.24
CA PHE A 33 -3.04 4.10 -4.98
C PHE A 33 -4.35 3.35 -4.74
N TYR A 34 -5.44 4.09 -4.61
CA TYR A 34 -6.79 3.59 -4.44
C TYR A 34 -7.69 4.22 -5.51
N HIS A 35 -8.77 3.55 -5.88
CA HIS A 35 -9.76 4.14 -6.81
C HIS A 35 -11.03 4.52 -6.05
N ILE A 36 -11.53 3.60 -5.22
CA ILE A 36 -12.75 3.78 -4.42
C ILE A 36 -12.68 2.95 -3.15
N ILE A 37 -13.15 3.51 -2.04
CA ILE A 37 -13.38 2.80 -0.78
C ILE A 37 -14.89 2.80 -0.52
N SER A 38 -15.51 1.64 -0.54
CA SER A 38 -16.95 1.55 -0.34
C SER A 38 -17.37 0.18 0.20
N ASP A 39 -18.23 0.20 1.21
CA ASP A 39 -18.91 -1.00 1.71
C ASP A 39 -20.12 -1.36 0.83
N ASN A 40 -20.65 -0.40 0.07
CA ASN A 40 -21.78 -0.54 -0.84
C ASN A 40 -21.46 0.07 -2.21
N PRO A 41 -20.64 -0.62 -3.03
CA PRO A 41 -20.12 -0.03 -4.24
C PRO A 41 -21.18 0.21 -5.32
N PRO A 42 -21.05 1.28 -6.13
CA PRO A 42 -21.96 1.54 -7.24
C PRO A 42 -22.01 0.36 -8.22
N LYS A 43 -23.20 0.10 -8.78
CA LYS A 43 -23.41 -1.00 -9.73
C LYS A 43 -22.48 -0.93 -10.95
N HIS A 44 -22.11 0.28 -11.37
CA HIS A 44 -21.25 0.51 -12.52
C HIS A 44 -19.75 0.30 -12.23
N ILE A 45 -19.31 0.34 -10.96
CA ILE A 45 -17.90 0.14 -10.57
C ILE A 45 -17.65 -1.27 -10.02
N LYS A 46 -18.63 -1.88 -9.34
CA LYS A 46 -18.45 -3.13 -8.58
C LYS A 46 -17.93 -4.36 -9.36
N HIS A 47 -17.95 -4.30 -10.69
CA HIS A 47 -17.48 -5.36 -11.58
C HIS A 47 -16.17 -5.03 -12.32
N LEU A 48 -15.65 -3.79 -12.21
CA LEU A 48 -14.46 -3.35 -12.93
C LEU A 48 -13.16 -3.77 -12.22
N TYR A 49 -13.14 -3.65 -10.89
CA TYR A 49 -11.99 -3.98 -10.07
C TYR A 49 -12.41 -4.31 -8.64
N LYS A 50 -11.47 -4.87 -7.87
CA LYS A 50 -11.71 -5.19 -6.46
C LYS A 50 -11.80 -3.91 -5.65
N ILE A 51 -12.97 -3.69 -5.06
CA ILE A 51 -13.23 -2.54 -4.20
C ILE A 51 -12.85 -2.89 -2.77
N LYS A 52 -12.15 -1.98 -2.09
CA LYS A 52 -11.85 -2.12 -0.68
C LYS A 52 -13.01 -1.57 0.15
N SER A 53 -13.42 -2.36 1.14
CA SER A 53 -14.29 -1.89 2.22
C SER A 53 -13.57 -0.84 3.08
N THR A 54 -14.32 -0.03 3.82
CA THR A 54 -13.75 0.94 4.75
C THR A 54 -12.89 0.24 5.81
N ASN A 55 -13.29 -0.96 6.27
CA ASN A 55 -12.48 -1.74 7.21
C ASN A 55 -11.14 -2.21 6.61
N GLN A 56 -11.14 -2.64 5.35
CA GLN A 56 -9.88 -3.01 4.67
C GLN A 56 -8.97 -1.81 4.51
N PHE A 57 -9.50 -0.66 4.11
CA PHE A 57 -8.74 0.57 4.00
C PHE A 57 -8.11 1.00 5.33
N ARG A 58 -8.86 0.94 6.45
CA ARG A 58 -8.31 1.21 7.79
C ARG A 58 -7.14 0.29 8.13
N LYS A 59 -7.25 -1.01 7.84
CA LYS A 59 -6.16 -1.97 8.05
C LYS A 59 -4.94 -1.65 7.20
N ASP A 60 -5.13 -1.16 5.97
CA ASP A 60 -4.03 -0.68 5.16
C ASP A 60 -3.36 0.53 5.80
N LEU A 61 -4.13 1.51 6.28
CA LEU A 61 -3.59 2.69 6.97
C LEU A 61 -2.84 2.33 8.26
N ASP A 62 -3.35 1.38 9.05
CA ASP A 62 -2.68 0.86 10.24
C ASP A 62 -1.33 0.21 9.88
N PHE A 63 -1.32 -0.60 8.81
CA PHE A 63 -0.11 -1.22 8.30
C PHE A 63 0.91 -0.18 7.82
N LEU A 64 0.45 0.77 6.99
CA LEU A 64 1.29 1.83 6.44
C LEU A 64 1.87 2.69 7.56
N SER A 65 1.05 3.15 8.51
CA SER A 65 1.48 3.99 9.64
C SER A 65 2.47 3.27 10.56
N LYS A 66 2.33 1.95 10.72
CA LYS A 66 3.25 1.14 11.50
C LYS A 66 4.66 1.16 10.91
N TYR A 67 4.81 0.99 9.60
CA TYR A 67 6.12 0.78 8.96
C TYR A 67 6.67 1.99 8.21
N PHE A 68 5.81 2.91 7.81
CA PHE A 68 6.14 4.07 6.99
C PHE A 68 5.68 5.37 7.68
N GLN A 69 6.19 6.51 7.21
CA GLN A 69 5.76 7.84 7.63
C GLN A 69 4.88 8.45 6.53
N ASN A 70 3.67 8.88 6.88
CA ASN A 70 2.82 9.59 5.93
C ASN A 70 3.47 10.93 5.57
N THR A 71 3.52 11.26 4.29
CA THR A 71 4.00 12.55 3.81
C THR A 71 3.13 13.05 2.66
N THR A 72 2.76 14.32 2.68
CA THR A 72 2.08 14.99 1.55
C THR A 72 3.06 15.40 0.47
N GLU A 73 4.32 15.65 0.84
CA GLU A 73 5.39 16.04 -0.06
C GLU A 73 6.55 15.04 0.06
N ILE A 74 6.89 14.40 -1.05
CA ILE A 74 8.03 13.49 -1.09
C ILE A 74 9.24 14.32 -1.48
N ASN A 75 9.85 14.91 -0.46
CA ASN A 75 11.09 15.62 -0.62
C ASN A 75 12.23 14.59 -0.58
N THR A 76 12.80 14.30 -1.74
CA THR A 76 13.95 13.38 -1.90
C THR A 76 15.19 13.86 -1.16
N ASN A 77 15.24 15.12 -0.74
CA ASN A 77 16.35 15.71 0.03
C ASN A 77 16.14 15.65 1.55
N LEU A 78 14.95 15.30 2.03
CA LEU A 78 14.75 15.06 3.45
C LEU A 78 15.37 13.71 3.82
N LYS A 79 16.47 13.76 4.58
CA LYS A 79 17.00 12.58 5.28
C LYS A 79 16.00 12.19 6.37
N THR A 80 14.98 11.41 6.00
CA THR A 80 14.05 10.82 6.95
C THR A 80 14.62 9.49 7.44
N ASN A 81 14.48 9.22 8.74
CA ASN A 81 14.94 7.97 9.34
C ASN A 81 13.96 6.79 9.11
N LYS A 82 12.79 7.07 8.51
CA LYS A 82 11.72 6.10 8.28
C LYS A 82 11.27 6.22 6.83
N ALA A 83 11.11 5.07 6.17
CA ALA A 83 10.54 5.04 4.81
C ALA A 83 9.18 5.76 4.79
N GLN A 84 8.86 6.42 3.69
CA GLN A 84 7.69 7.27 3.56
C GLN A 84 6.59 6.59 2.75
N PHE A 85 5.36 7.03 2.94
CA PHE A 85 4.28 6.73 2.02
C PHE A 85 3.45 7.97 1.73
N ASN A 86 2.90 8.02 0.52
CA ASN A 86 1.89 8.98 0.12
C ASN A 86 0.75 8.19 -0.54
N ILE A 87 -0.47 8.37 -0.06
CA ILE A 87 -1.65 7.73 -0.67
C ILE A 87 -2.23 8.63 -1.75
N SER A 88 -2.68 8.03 -2.85
CA SER A 88 -3.42 8.72 -3.89
C SER A 88 -4.76 8.04 -4.16
N PHE A 89 -5.71 8.84 -4.65
CA PHE A 89 -6.97 8.37 -5.19
C PHE A 89 -7.05 8.74 -6.66
N ASP A 90 -7.21 7.74 -7.51
CA ASP A 90 -7.28 7.91 -8.97
C ASP A 90 -8.75 8.15 -9.39
N ASP A 91 -8.96 8.49 -10.66
CA ASP A 91 -10.27 8.68 -11.33
C ASP A 91 -11.17 9.83 -10.84
N GLY A 92 -10.90 10.44 -9.68
CA GLY A 92 -11.68 11.59 -9.18
C GLY A 92 -13.14 11.24 -8.87
N LEU A 93 -13.40 10.00 -8.46
CA LEU A 93 -14.74 9.49 -8.15
C LEU A 93 -15.34 10.22 -6.93
N GLN A 94 -16.66 10.40 -6.94
CA GLN A 94 -17.38 11.09 -5.86
C GLN A 94 -17.22 10.37 -4.51
N GLU A 95 -17.07 9.05 -4.53
CA GLU A 95 -16.90 8.20 -3.35
C GLU A 95 -15.54 8.38 -2.65
N CYS A 96 -14.65 9.21 -3.21
CA CYS A 96 -13.39 9.62 -2.57
C CYS A 96 -13.54 10.86 -1.66
N TYR A 97 -14.73 11.48 -1.61
CA TYR A 97 -15.08 12.61 -0.74
C TYR A 97 -15.91 12.15 0.46
#